data_AF-A0A5R9GI49-F1
#
_entry.id   AF-A0A5R9GI49-F1
#
_cell.length_a   1.000
_cell.length_b   1.000
_cell.length_c   1.000
_cell.angle_alpha   90.00
_cell.angle_beta   90.00
_cell.angle_gamma   90.00
#
_symmetry.space_group_name_H-M   'P 1'
#
loop_
_entity.id
_entity.type
_entity.pdbx_description
1 polymer ?
#
loop_
_entity_poly.entity_id
_entity_poly.type
_entity_poly.pdbx_seq_one_letter_code
_entity_poly.pdbx_strand_id
1 'polypeptide(L)'
;MTISTYEELDRFGQGMVEHLVGRLRYGPDDAVRLLREYAPVLELLGKHYNCEDYAERIHEAHANGLTPERWIERIRELERPASRNAKKATTKKETRGFLQ
;
A
#
# COMPACT_ATOMS: atom_id res chain seq x y z
N MET A 1 -5.27 0.88 18.08
CA MET A 1 -4.05 0.49 18.81
C MET A 1 -3.18 1.74 18.97
N THR A 2 -2.96 2.23 20.20
CA THR A 2 -2.18 3.48 20.46
C THR A 2 -0.73 3.13 20.78
N ILE A 3 0.00 2.66 19.77
CA ILE A 3 1.43 2.36 19.93
C ILE A 3 2.16 3.70 20.06
N SER A 4 2.84 3.90 21.20
CA SER A 4 3.55 5.14 21.52
C SER A 4 5.06 4.94 21.50
N THR A 5 5.55 3.73 21.75
CA THR A 5 6.99 3.42 21.78
C THR A 5 7.34 2.08 21.12
N TYR A 6 8.63 1.88 20.79
CA TYR A 6 9.16 0.64 20.22
C TYR A 6 8.86 -0.61 21.07
N GLU A 7 8.87 -0.47 22.39
CA GLU A 7 8.64 -1.57 23.33
C GLU A 7 7.17 -2.06 23.34
N GLU A 8 6.24 -1.23 22.87
CA GLU A 8 4.82 -1.59 22.73
C GLU A 8 4.52 -2.31 21.40
N LEU A 9 5.50 -2.39 20.49
CA LEU A 9 5.36 -3.13 19.24
C LEU A 9 5.44 -4.64 19.50
N ASP A 10 4.57 -5.39 18.84
CA ASP A 10 4.73 -6.85 18.73
C ASP A 10 6.03 -7.19 17.97
N ARG A 11 6.53 -8.42 18.13
CA ARG A 11 7.77 -8.91 17.49
C ARG A 11 7.83 -8.60 16.00
N PHE A 12 6.68 -8.62 15.31
CA PHE A 12 6.59 -8.24 13.91
C PHE A 12 6.92 -6.76 13.67
N GLY A 13 6.32 -5.86 14.44
CA GLY A 13 6.54 -4.42 14.34
C GLY A 13 7.97 -4.02 14.76
N GLN A 14 8.51 -4.70 15.78
CA GLN A 14 9.91 -4.54 16.18
C GLN A 14 10.85 -4.88 15.02
N GLY A 15 10.65 -6.02 14.35
CA GLY A 15 11.44 -6.40 13.19
C GLY A 15 11.36 -5.41 12.02
N MET A 16 10.21 -4.77 11.81
CA MET A 16 10.09 -3.70 10.81
C MET A 16 10.93 -2.47 11.18
N VAL A 17 10.89 -2.05 12.45
CA VAL A 17 11.68 -0.92 12.94
C VAL A 17 13.18 -1.23 12.85
N GLU A 18 13.61 -2.43 13.23
CA GLU A 18 15.00 -2.86 13.09
C GLU A 18 15.47 -2.80 11.63
N HIS A 19 14.61 -3.19 10.68
CA HIS A 19 14.93 -3.11 9.25
C HIS A 19 15.01 -1.66 8.75
N LEU A 20 14.05 -0.80 9.14
CA LEU A 20 14.04 0.62 8.80
C LEU A 20 15.28 1.35 9.34
N VAL A 21 15.67 1.07 10.58
CA VAL A 21 16.83 1.67 11.23
C VAL A 21 18.13 1.13 10.64
N GLY A 22 18.26 -0.20 10.57
CA GLY A 22 19.50 -0.87 10.17
C GLY A 22 19.82 -0.73 8.68
N ARG A 23 18.82 -0.91 7.82
CA ARG A 23 19.01 -0.95 6.36
C ARG A 23 18.72 0.39 5.68
N LEU A 24 17.65 1.06 6.12
CA LEU A 24 17.13 2.27 5.48
C LEU A 24 17.54 3.56 6.22
N ARG A 25 18.38 3.45 7.26
CA ARG A 25 19.02 4.56 7.99
C ARG A 25 18.03 5.54 8.65
N TYR A 26 16.82 5.10 8.96
CA TYR A 26 15.89 5.90 9.75
C TYR A 26 16.35 6.02 11.20
N GLY A 27 16.01 7.14 11.86
CA GLY A 27 16.09 7.22 13.31
C GLY A 27 15.07 6.26 13.96
N PRO A 28 15.33 5.71 15.15
CA PRO A 28 14.40 4.81 15.83
C PRO A 28 13.03 5.45 16.06
N ASP A 29 12.98 6.70 16.51
CA ASP A 29 11.72 7.46 16.66
C ASP A 29 11.00 7.71 15.33
N ASP A 30 11.74 8.07 14.27
CA ASP A 30 11.16 8.27 12.95
C ASP A 30 10.60 6.98 12.35
N ALA A 31 11.28 5.85 12.57
CA ALA A 31 10.82 4.54 12.13
C ALA A 31 9.52 4.14 12.84
N VAL A 32 9.41 4.36 14.16
CA VAL A 32 8.17 4.11 14.92
C VAL A 32 7.05 5.04 14.45
N ARG A 33 7.36 6.32 14.20
CA ARG A 33 6.40 7.30 13.70
C ARG A 33 5.86 6.92 12.33
N LEU A 34 6.75 6.49 11.43
CA LEU A 34 6.40 6.02 10.10
C LEU A 34 5.54 4.75 10.17
N LEU A 35 5.90 3.79 11.03
CA LEU A 35 5.10 2.60 11.25
C LEU A 35 3.68 2.92 11.73
N ARG A 36 3.55 3.90 12.63
CA ARG A 36 2.27 4.35 13.17
C ARG A 36 1.41 5.03 12.11
N GLU A 37 2.02 5.84 11.25
CA GLU A 37 1.31 6.50 10.15
C GLU A 37 0.76 5.49 9.14
N TYR A 38 1.50 4.43 8.86
CA TYR A 38 1.11 3.36 7.93
C TYR A 38 0.46 2.15 8.61
N ALA A 39 0.24 2.17 9.93
CA ALA A 39 -0.45 1.12 10.67
C ALA A 39 -1.81 0.71 10.05
N PRO A 40 -2.71 1.62 9.64
CA PRO A 40 -3.97 1.22 9.00
C PRO A 40 -3.78 0.55 7.63
N VAL A 41 -2.68 0.81 6.92
CA VAL A 41 -2.31 0.10 5.68
C VAL A 41 -1.89 -1.33 6.00
N LEU A 42 -1.10 -1.52 7.06
CA LEU A 42 -0.66 -2.83 7.53
C LEU A 42 -1.84 -3.70 8.01
N GLU A 43 -2.80 -3.10 8.72
CA GLU A 43 -4.03 -3.79 9.13
C GLU A 43 -4.87 -4.24 7.92
N LEU A 44 -4.88 -3.46 6.84
CA LEU A 44 -5.61 -3.79 5.62
C LEU A 44 -4.89 -4.85 4.77
N LEU A 45 -3.57 -4.77 4.62
CA LEU A 45 -2.78 -5.75 3.85
C LEU A 45 -2.68 -7.11 4.54
N GLY A 46 -2.95 -7.21 5.84
CA GLY A 46 -2.90 -8.46 6.60
C GLY A 46 -1.49 -9.04 6.75
N LYS A 47 -1.36 -10.32 7.12
CA LYS A 47 -0.06 -11.00 7.31
C LYS A 47 0.45 -11.68 6.03
N HIS A 48 0.26 -11.05 4.87
CA HIS A 48 0.61 -11.64 3.58
C HIS A 48 2.12 -11.57 3.27
N TYR A 49 2.85 -10.64 3.88
CA TYR A 49 4.28 -10.43 3.69
C TYR A 49 5.05 -10.50 5.01
N ASN A 50 6.38 -10.67 4.92
CA ASN A 50 7.28 -10.60 6.06
C ASN A 50 7.56 -9.13 6.46
N CYS A 51 8.11 -8.91 7.65
CA CYS A 51 8.37 -7.57 8.18
C CYS A 51 9.34 -6.74 7.30
N GLU A 52 10.29 -7.39 6.64
CA GLU A 52 11.28 -6.72 5.78
C GLU A 52 10.62 -6.15 4.52
N ASP A 53 9.80 -6.95 3.83
CA ASP A 53 9.00 -6.55 2.67
C ASP A 53 8.09 -5.37 3.01
N TYR A 54 7.45 -5.39 4.18
CA TYR A 54 6.60 -4.28 4.61
C TYR A 54 7.41 -3.01 4.88
N ALA A 55 8.60 -3.14 5.50
CA ALA A 55 9.48 -2.00 5.76
C ALA A 55 9.95 -1.36 4.45
N GLU A 56 10.36 -2.16 3.46
CA GLU A 56 10.77 -1.66 2.14
C GLU A 56 9.60 -0.97 1.42
N ARG A 57 8.41 -1.59 1.39
CA ARG A 57 7.24 -0.98 0.73
C ARG A 57 6.80 0.32 1.39
N ILE A 58 6.81 0.40 2.72
CA ILE A 58 6.46 1.64 3.44
C ILE A 58 7.48 2.72 3.13
N HIS A 59 8.76 2.38 3.12
CA HIS A 59 9.82 3.30 2.74
C HIS A 59 9.64 3.83 1.31
N GLU A 60 9.39 2.94 0.35
CA GLU A 60 9.14 3.33 -1.04
C GLU A 60 7.90 4.23 -1.15
N ALA A 61 6.80 3.87 -0.50
CA ALA A 61 5.58 4.67 -0.51
C ALA A 61 5.82 6.06 0.06
N HIS A 62 6.48 6.15 1.22
CA HIS A 62 6.84 7.41 1.84
C HIS A 62 7.78 8.24 0.97
N ALA A 63 8.82 7.63 0.38
CA ALA A 63 9.76 8.29 -0.54
C ALA A 63 9.07 8.81 -1.81
N ASN A 64 8.01 8.14 -2.27
CA ASN A 64 7.19 8.56 -3.41
C ASN A 64 6.05 9.53 -3.03
N GLY A 65 5.94 9.93 -1.76
CA GLY A 65 4.87 10.81 -1.28
C GLY A 65 3.47 10.18 -1.32
N LEU A 66 3.40 8.84 -1.32
CA LEU A 66 2.15 8.09 -1.26
C LEU A 66 1.67 8.04 0.19
N THR A 67 0.62 8.81 0.50
CA THR A 67 -0.01 8.82 1.82
C THR A 67 -0.70 7.48 2.13
N PRO A 68 -0.79 7.08 3.42
CA PRO A 68 -1.47 5.85 3.82
C PRO A 68 -2.93 5.80 3.34
N GLU A 69 -3.63 6.93 3.32
CA GLU A 69 -5.00 7.05 2.81
C GLU A 69 -5.09 6.63 1.34
N ARG A 70 -4.21 7.18 0.49
CA ARG A 70 -4.17 6.84 -0.94
C ARG A 70 -3.78 5.39 -1.19
N TRP A 71 -2.90 4.85 -0.35
CA TRP A 71 -2.53 3.45 -0.47
C TRP A 71 -3.71 2.54 -0.11
N ILE A 72 -4.43 2.83 0.98
CA ILE A 72 -5.65 2.12 1.35
C ILE A 72 -6.69 2.18 0.23
N GLU A 73 -6.92 3.34 -0.37
CA GLU A 73 -7.81 3.48 -1.52
C GLU A 73 -7.40 2.55 -2.65
N ARG A 74 -6.11 2.53 -3.00
CA ARG A 74 -5.58 1.67 -4.06
C ARG A 74 -5.72 0.19 -3.76
N ILE A 75 -5.49 -0.23 -2.50
CA ILE A 75 -5.71 -1.62 -2.07
C ILE A 75 -7.19 -1.98 -2.22
N ARG A 76 -8.10 -1.13 -1.74
CA ARG A 76 -9.55 -1.35 -1.87
C ARG A 76 -10.01 -1.41 -3.31
N GLU A 77 -9.42 -0.62 -4.21
CA GLU A 77 -9.70 -0.69 -5.65
C GLU A 77 -9.26 -2.03 -6.26
N LEU A 78 -8.12 -2.56 -5.84
CA LEU A 78 -7.59 -3.85 -6.29
C LEU A 78 -8.34 -5.05 -5.70
N GLU A 79 -8.77 -4.96 -4.43
CA GLU A 79 -9.54 -6.00 -3.74
C GLU A 79 -11.02 -6.00 -4.10
N ARG A 80 -11.51 -4.94 -4.75
CA ARG A 80 -12.87 -4.92 -5.28
C ARG A 80 -12.96 -6.03 -6.33
N PRO A 81 -13.72 -7.13 -6.08
CA PRO A 81 -13.90 -8.14 -7.09
C PRO A 81 -14.45 -7.44 -8.33
N ALA A 82 -14.04 -7.89 -9.52
CA ALA A 82 -14.48 -7.36 -10.82
C ALA A 82 -15.98 -7.56 -11.09
N SER A 83 -16.84 -7.34 -10.10
CA SER A 83 -18.29 -7.32 -10.16
C SER A 83 -18.78 -5.98 -10.68
N ARG A 84 -18.35 -5.61 -11.89
CA ARG A 84 -19.23 -4.92 -12.83
C ARG A 84 -18.78 -5.15 -14.27
N ASN A 85 -19.24 -6.27 -14.80
CA ASN A 85 -19.48 -6.39 -16.22
C ASN A 85 -20.50 -5.29 -16.63
N ALA A 86 -20.07 -4.26 -17.35
CA ALA A 86 -20.96 -3.33 -18.05
C ALA A 86 -20.31 -2.88 -19.37
N LYS A 87 -20.54 -3.72 -20.37
CA LYS A 87 -20.61 -3.43 -21.81
C LYS A 87 -20.91 -1.95 -22.12
N LYS A 88 -20.05 -1.33 -22.95
CA LYS A 88 -20.26 -0.29 -23.99
C LYS A 88 -18.86 0.22 -24.36
N ALA A 89 -18.25 -0.12 -25.50
CA ALA A 89 -18.79 -0.01 -26.83
C ALA A 89 -18.32 -1.17 -27.74
N THR A 90 -19.26 -1.99 -28.16
CA THR A 90 -19.21 -2.65 -29.47
C THR A 90 -20.21 -1.93 -30.37
N THR A 91 -19.78 -1.69 -31.61
CA THR A 91 -20.56 -1.27 -32.80
C THR A 91 -20.81 0.23 -32.97
N LYS A 92 -20.03 0.90 -33.84
CA LYS A 92 -20.34 1.16 -35.27
C LYS A 92 -19.44 2.31 -35.80
N LYS A 93 -18.38 1.98 -36.54
CA LYS A 93 -17.95 2.80 -37.70
C LYS A 93 -18.08 1.84 -38.87
N GLU A 94 -19.29 1.65 -39.35
CA GLU A 94 -19.74 2.36 -40.55
C GLU A 94 -18.69 2.19 -41.66
N THR A 95 -18.85 1.08 -42.36
CA THR A 95 -18.44 0.88 -43.74
C THR A 95 -18.77 2.15 -44.52
N ARG A 96 -17.76 2.96 -44.82
CA ARG A 96 -17.87 4.06 -45.77
C ARG A 96 -16.91 3.78 -46.89
N GLY A 97 -17.46 3.35 -48.03
CA GLY A 97 -16.69 3.11 -49.23
C GLY A 97 -17.32 2.09 -50.19
N PHE A 98 -18.61 2.24 -50.51
CA PHE A 98 -19.17 1.72 -51.75
C PHE A 98 -19.97 2.85 -52.41
N LEU A 99 -19.94 2.86 -53.75
CA LEU A 99 -20.36 3.88 -54.72
C LEU A 99 -19.30 4.97 -54.95
N GLN A 100 -18.78 5.18 -56.17
CA GLN A 100 -19.21 4.76 -57.51
C GLN A 100 -18.02 4.86 -58.47
#